data_AF-A0A920P3F4-F1
#
_entry.id   AF-A0A920P3F4-F1
#
_cell.length_a   1.000
_cell.length_b   1.000
_cell.length_c   1.000
_cell.angle_alpha   90.00
_cell.angle_beta   90.00
_cell.angle_gamma   90.00
#
_symmetry.space_group_name_H-M   'P 1'
#
loop_
_entity.id
_entity.type
_entity.pdbx_description
1 polymer ?
#
loop_
_entity_poly.entity_id
_entity_poly.type
_entity_poly.pdbx_seq_one_letter_code
_entity_poly.pdbx_strand_id
1 'polypeptide(L)' 'MLGEMLFGEAGQEVVIEDFLEGEELSVSPFTDGERSVILQPSQDHKRVGEGDTGPNTGGMGLMLRFHRDT' A
#
# COMPACT_ATOMS: atom_id res chain seq x y z
N MET A 1 10.73 -9.12 -20.99
CA MET A 1 11.08 -10.48 -20.48
C MET A 1 12.06 -10.33 -19.32
N LEU A 2 12.13 -11.23 -18.33
CA LEU A 2 13.02 -11.14 -17.13
C LEU A 2 14.55 -11.16 -17.41
N GLY A 3 14.96 -10.97 -18.66
CA GLY A 3 16.36 -10.84 -19.09
C GLY A 3 16.66 -9.55 -19.85
N GLU A 4 15.68 -8.69 -20.06
CA GLU A 4 15.91 -7.34 -20.58
C GLU A 4 16.17 -6.42 -19.40
N MET A 5 17.34 -5.77 -19.33
CA MET A 5 17.71 -4.78 -18.29
C MET A 5 16.89 -3.49 -18.45
N LEU A 6 15.58 -3.59 -18.38
CA LEU A 6 14.61 -2.52 -18.63
C LEU A 6 14.79 -1.35 -17.64
N PHE A 7 15.27 -1.65 -16.44
CA PHE A 7 15.62 -0.70 -15.39
C PHE A 7 17.13 -0.54 -15.19
N GLY A 8 17.96 -1.02 -16.13
CA GLY A 8 19.42 -0.99 -16.00
C GLY A 8 19.90 -1.72 -14.74
N GLU A 9 20.84 -1.12 -14.02
CA GLU A 9 21.38 -1.66 -12.77
C GLU A 9 20.34 -1.72 -11.63
N ALA A 10 19.30 -0.87 -11.66
CA ALA A 10 18.25 -0.85 -10.63
C ALA A 10 17.35 -2.09 -10.64
N GLY A 11 17.40 -2.92 -11.69
CA GLY A 11 16.64 -4.17 -11.82
C GLY A 11 17.48 -5.44 -11.69
N GLN A 12 18.68 -5.37 -11.10
CA GLN A 12 19.57 -6.53 -10.94
C GLN A 12 19.07 -7.55 -9.91
N GLU A 13 18.22 -7.11 -8.98
CA GLU A 13 17.63 -7.95 -7.96
C GLU A 13 16.10 -8.00 -8.15
N VAL A 14 15.52 -9.16 -7.88
CA VAL A 14 14.07 -9.38 -7.98
C VAL A 14 13.59 -9.95 -6.66
N VAL A 15 12.52 -9.35 -6.15
CA VAL A 15 11.80 -9.86 -4.97
C VAL A 15 10.62 -10.69 -5.46
N ILE A 16 10.48 -11.90 -4.94
CA ILE A 16 9.34 -12.77 -5.17
C ILE A 16 8.52 -12.78 -3.88
N GLU A 17 7.25 -12.39 -3.97
CA GLU A 17 6.33 -12.27 -2.84
C GLU A 17 5.06 -13.08 -3.10
N ASP A 18 4.41 -13.54 -2.04
CA ASP A 18 3.10 -14.18 -2.12
C ASP A 18 2.03 -13.16 -2.52
N PHE A 19 1.07 -13.58 -3.34
CA PHE A 19 -0.09 -12.77 -3.66
C PHE A 19 -1.09 -12.82 -2.50
N LEU A 20 -1.32 -11.67 -1.88
CA LEU A 20 -2.28 -11.55 -0.77
C LEU A 20 -3.62 -11.04 -1.27
N GLU A 21 -4.69 -11.70 -0.84
CA GLU A 21 -6.08 -11.31 -1.10
C GLU A 21 -6.72 -10.74 0.17
N GLY A 22 -7.58 -9.73 0.01
CA GLY A 22 -8.31 -9.11 1.12
C GLY A 22 -8.46 -7.61 0.96
N GLU A 23 -8.99 -6.97 2.01
CA GLU A 23 -9.06 -5.51 2.09
C GLU A 23 -7.72 -4.92 2.57
N GLU A 24 -7.20 -3.92 1.86
CA GLU A 24 -6.02 -3.16 2.30
C GLU A 24 -6.41 -2.18 3.43
N LEU A 25 -5.54 -2.05 4.44
CA LEU A 25 -5.67 -1.08 5.52
C LEU A 25 -4.32 -0.43 5.83
N SER A 26 -4.31 0.89 5.88
CA SER A 26 -3.16 1.69 6.31
C SER A 26 -3.25 2.00 7.81
N VAL A 27 -2.22 1.59 8.57
CA VAL A 27 -2.09 1.86 10.00
C VAL A 27 -0.84 2.72 10.22
N SER A 28 -1.02 3.93 10.75
CA SER A 28 0.06 4.90 10.95
C SER A 28 0.20 5.23 12.44
N PRO A 29 1.15 4.62 13.17
CA PRO A 29 1.39 4.96 14.56
C PRO A 29 2.30 6.19 14.72
N PHE A 30 2.07 6.99 15.77
CA PHE A 30 3.06 7.92 16.30
C PHE A 30 3.88 7.20 17.37
N THR A 31 5.21 7.28 17.33
CA THR A 31 6.09 6.51 18.22
C THR A 31 7.28 7.34 18.71
N ASP A 32 7.70 7.08 19.95
CA ASP A 32 8.93 7.63 20.56
C ASP A 32 10.12 6.65 20.51
N GLY A 33 9.91 5.45 19.95
CA GLY A 33 10.90 4.37 19.89
C GLY A 33 10.70 3.27 20.93
N GLU A 34 9.96 3.53 22.03
CA GLU A 34 9.60 2.53 23.04
C GLU A 34 8.10 2.27 23.10
N ARG A 35 7.29 3.31 22.87
CA ARG A 35 5.82 3.26 22.91
C ARG A 35 5.26 3.85 21.63
N SER A 36 4.09 3.36 21.24
CA SER A 36 3.36 3.87 20.09
C SER A 36 1.89 4.15 20.41
N VAL A 37 1.35 5.14 19.72
CA VAL A 37 -0.08 5.46 19.68
C VAL A 37 -0.54 5.26 18.25
N ILE A 38 -1.50 4.35 18.06
CA ILE A 38 -2.07 4.05 16.74
C ILE A 38 -3.06 5.15 16.37
N LEU A 39 -2.86 5.81 15.23
CA LEU A 39 -3.84 6.73 14.66
C LEU A 39 -5.00 5.95 14.01
N GLN A 40 -6.10 6.65 13.72
CA GLN A 40 -7.25 6.03 13.06
C GLN A 40 -6.83 5.34 11.76
N PRO A 41 -7.18 4.05 11.57
CA PRO A 41 -6.88 3.35 10.35
C PRO A 41 -7.52 4.04 9.14
N SER A 42 -6.88 3.93 7.99
CA SER A 42 -7.38 4.50 6.73
C SER A 42 -7.28 3.51 5.60
N GLN A 43 -8.05 3.74 4.55
CA GLN A 43 -7.97 3.00 3.30
C GLN A 43 -7.60 3.99 2.19
N ASP A 44 -6.53 3.69 1.46
CA ASP A 44 -6.04 4.50 0.36
C ASP A 44 -6.39 3.84 -0.98
N HIS A 45 -6.89 4.65 -1.92
CA HIS A 45 -7.21 4.19 -3.26
C HIS A 45 -6.02 4.42 -4.18
N LYS A 46 -5.22 3.38 -4.42
CA LYS A 46 -3.96 3.50 -5.16
C LYS A 46 -4.13 3.50 -6.67
N ARG A 47 -5.14 2.82 -7.19
CA ARG A 47 -5.35 2.65 -8.63
C ARG A 47 -5.94 3.94 -9.23
N VAL A 48 -5.50 4.30 -10.44
CA VAL A 48 -5.90 5.57 -11.08
C VAL A 48 -7.31 5.54 -11.67
N GLY A 49 -7.83 4.37 -12.01
CA GLY A 49 -9.12 4.19 -12.68
C GLY A 49 -10.21 3.70 -11.74
N GLU A 50 -11.45 4.01 -12.10
CA GLU A 50 -12.66 3.55 -11.41
C GLU A 50 -12.67 2.02 -11.22
N GLY A 51 -13.17 1.58 -10.07
CA GLY A 51 -13.23 0.15 -9.74
C GLY A 51 -11.86 -0.51 -9.59
N ASP A 52 -10.87 0.22 -9.09
CA ASP A 52 -9.49 -0.25 -8.88
C ASP A 52 -8.78 -0.69 -10.18
N THR A 53 -9.00 0.03 -11.28
CA THR A 53 -8.43 -0.30 -12.59
C THR A 53 -7.21 0.58 -12.95
N GLY A 54 -6.39 0.11 -13.90
CA GLY A 54 -5.20 0.85 -14.37
C GLY A 54 -3.96 0.69 -13.47
N PRO A 55 -2.87 1.43 -13.72
CA PRO A 55 -1.64 1.34 -12.92
C PRO A 55 -1.82 1.87 -11.49
N ASN A 56 -0.94 1.43 -10.59
CA ASN A 56 -0.84 1.97 -9.24
C ASN A 56 -0.27 3.40 -9.27
N THR A 57 -0.70 4.21 -8.30
CA THR A 57 -0.23 5.58 -8.04
C THR A 57 0.25 5.69 -6.59
N GLY A 58 0.71 6.87 -6.18
CA GLY A 58 1.00 7.15 -4.78
C GLY A 58 -0.24 7.24 -3.87
N GLY A 59 -1.44 7.36 -4.45
CA GLY A 59 -2.71 7.51 -3.75
C GLY A 59 -3.59 8.55 -4.47
N MET A 60 -4.76 8.12 -4.94
CA MET A 60 -5.78 9.00 -5.54
C MET A 60 -6.66 9.67 -4.49
N GLY A 61 -6.69 9.10 -3.29
CA GLY A 61 -7.44 9.60 -2.16
C GLY A 61 -7.51 8.57 -1.05
N LEU A 62 -7.67 9.05 0.19
CA LEU A 62 -7.78 8.20 1.37
C LEU A 62 -9.05 8.52 2.14
N MET A 63 -9.59 7.50 2.81
CA MET A 63 -10.73 7.61 3.70
C MET A 63 -10.36 7.03 5.07
N LEU A 64 -10.70 7.74 6.15
CA LEU A 64 -10.59 7.20 7.50
C LEU A 64 -11.65 6.10 7.69
N ARG A 65 -11.20 4.92 8.10
CA ARG A 65 -12.08 3.77 8.31
C ARG A 65 -12.54 3.75 9.76
N PHE A 66 -13.81 4.09 9.97
CA PHE A 66 -14.46 3.89 11.26
C PHE A 66 -14.88 2.43 11.38
N HIS A 67 -14.31 1.70 12.34
CA HIS A 67 -14.89 0.43 12.78
C HIS A 67 -16.23 0.76 13.46
N ARG A 68 -17.37 0.41 12.85
CA ARG A 68 -18.67 0.46 13.51
C ARG A 68 -18.82 -0.77 14.40
N ASP A 69 -18.09 -0.77 15.51
CA ASP A 69 -18.31 -1.71 16.61
C ASP A 69 -18.86 -0.95 17.83
N THR A 70 -20.12 -0.53 17.72
CA THR A 70 -21.10 -0.33 18.81
C THR A 70 -22.50 -0.53 18.26
#